data_AF-A0A9E2X2E8-F1
#
_entry.id   AF-A0A9E2X2E8-F1
#
_cell.length_a   1.000
_cell.length_b   1.000
_cell.length_c   1.000
_cell.angle_alpha   90.00
_cell.angle_beta   90.00
_cell.angle_gamma   90.00
#
_symmetry.space_group_name_H-M   'P 1'
#
loop_
_entity.id
_entity.type
_entity.pdbx_description
1 polymer ?
#
loop_
_entity_poly.entity_id
_entity_poly.type
_entity_poly.pdbx_seq_one_letter_code
_entity_poly.pdbx_strand_id
1 'polypeptide(L)' 'MQTECSADLFGFTPVEGRKVVAAFDGGQMTSDAGAMLLGATDKQIRLIERFAGCFTDYRVADLVEHTVPSLVGQRV' A
#
# COMPACT_ATOMS: atom_id res chain seq x y z
N MET A 1 18.52 8.80 6.49
CA MET A 1 17.54 9.90 6.35
C MET A 1 16.64 9.81 7.57
N GLN A 2 16.75 10.76 8.51
CA GLN A 2 15.85 10.86 9.66
C GLN A 2 14.60 11.60 9.19
N THR A 3 13.42 11.02 9.40
CA THR A 3 12.16 11.73 9.18
C THR A 3 11.97 12.71 10.33
N GLU A 4 11.86 14.00 10.04
CA GLU A 4 11.45 14.98 11.06
C GLU A 4 9.98 14.74 11.42
N CYS A 5 9.76 13.98 12.48
CA CYS A 5 8.45 13.77 13.07
C CYS A 5 8.28 14.81 14.18
N SER A 6 7.44 15.82 13.98
CA SER A 6 7.06 16.73 15.06
C SER A 6 6.03 16.04 15.95
N ALA A 7 6.46 15.58 17.13
CA ALA A 7 5.60 14.97 18.14
C ALA A 7 4.70 16.00 18.86
N ASP A 8 4.76 17.27 18.47
CA ASP A 8 4.03 18.34 19.12
C ASP A 8 2.59 18.43 18.59
N LEU A 9 1.66 18.47 19.53
CA LEU A 9 0.25 18.74 19.29
C LEU A 9 0.07 20.21 18.88
N PHE A 10 -0.20 20.47 17.61
CA PHE A 10 -0.46 21.83 17.14
C PHE A 10 -1.88 22.26 17.54
N GLY A 11 -1.98 23.36 18.28
CA GLY A 11 -3.25 23.96 18.65
C GLY A 11 -3.82 24.82 17.52
N PHE A 12 -5.10 24.65 17.23
CA PHE A 12 -5.87 25.51 16.31
C PHE A 12 -6.86 26.38 17.09
N THR A 13 -7.43 27.39 16.43
CA THR A 13 -8.52 28.19 16.98
C THR A 13 -9.67 27.28 17.45
N PRO A 14 -10.19 27.46 18.67
CA PRO A 14 -11.31 26.66 19.16
C PRO A 14 -12.55 26.79 18.26
N VAL A 15 -13.25 25.69 18.04
CA VAL A 15 -14.54 25.67 17.33
C VAL A 15 -15.63 25.36 18.35
N GLU A 16 -16.62 26.26 18.48
CA GLU A 16 -17.70 26.13 19.46
C GLU A 16 -17.22 25.88 20.91
N GLY A 17 -16.11 26.53 21.31
CA GLY A 17 -15.52 26.38 22.64
C GLY A 17 -14.75 25.07 22.86
N ARG A 18 -14.63 24.21 21.83
CA ARG A 18 -13.87 22.96 21.89
C ARG A 18 -12.44 23.16 21.37
N LYS A 19 -11.45 22.67 22.11
CA LYS A 19 -10.04 22.69 21.71
C LYS A 19 -9.84 21.81 20.46
N VAL A 20 -9.29 22.38 19.40
CA VAL A 20 -8.90 21.65 18.18
C VAL A 20 -7.40 21.43 18.21
N VAL A 21 -6.98 20.19 18.01
CA VAL A 21 -5.57 19.77 18.09
C VAL A 21 -5.27 18.85 16.91
N ALA A 22 -4.18 19.10 16.18
CA ALA A 22 -3.65 18.12 15.25
C ALA A 22 -2.54 17.31 15.92
N ALA A 23 -2.64 15.99 15.81
CA ALA A 23 -1.56 15.06 16.12
C ALA A 23 -0.97 14.59 14.78
N PHE A 24 0.34 14.77 14.61
CA PHE A 24 1.10 14.26 13.48
C PHE A 24 2.03 13.11 13.89
N ASP A 25 1.80 12.55 15.08
CA ASP A 25 2.53 11.39 15.59
C ASP A 25 2.21 10.12 14.80
N GLY A 26 1.08 10.09 14.07
CA GLY A 26 0.68 9.04 13.13
C GLY A 26 0.52 7.63 13.73
N GLY A 27 0.76 7.47 15.03
CA GLY A 27 0.88 6.19 15.70
C GLY A 27 2.05 5.34 15.16
N GLN A 28 1.93 4.01 15.25
CA GLN A 28 2.86 3.08 14.62
C GLN A 28 2.64 3.11 13.09
N MET A 29 3.42 3.96 12.41
CA MET A 29 3.41 4.03 10.95
C MET A 29 4.52 3.14 10.38
N THR A 30 4.16 2.32 9.41
CA THR A 30 5.14 1.63 8.55
C THR A 30 4.74 1.83 7.10
N SER A 31 5.72 2.15 6.26
CA SER A 31 5.55 2.24 4.81
C SER A 31 5.14 0.89 4.20
N ASP A 32 5.44 -0.22 4.89
CA ASP A 32 5.21 -1.58 4.41
C ASP A 32 3.85 -2.17 4.81
N ALA A 33 3.07 -1.49 5.68
CA ALA A 33 1.75 -1.98 6.08
C ALA A 33 0.80 -2.12 4.90
N GLY A 34 0.94 -1.24 3.89
CA GLY A 34 0.19 -1.35 2.63
C GLY A 34 0.47 -2.66 1.90
N ALA A 35 1.74 -3.08 1.81
CA ALA A 35 2.13 -4.34 1.18
C ALA A 35 1.59 -5.56 1.96
N MET A 36 1.55 -5.50 3.29
CA MET A 36 0.94 -6.56 4.11
C MET A 36 -0.58 -6.67 3.86
N LEU A 37 -1.29 -5.54 3.81
CA LEU A 37 -2.73 -5.51 3.53
C LEU A 37 -3.03 -5.96 2.09
N LEU A 38 -2.22 -5.53 1.13
CA LEU A 38 -2.31 -5.98 -0.26
C LEU A 38 -2.08 -7.48 -0.38
N GLY A 39 -1.05 -8.01 0.29
CA GLY A 39 -0.79 -9.45 0.33
C GLY A 39 -1.92 -10.26 0.99
N ALA A 40 -2.53 -9.74 2.05
CA ALA A 40 -3.70 -10.37 2.68
C ALA A 40 -4.93 -10.31 1.77
N THR A 41 -5.14 -9.17 1.09
CA THR A 41 -6.24 -8.97 0.14
C THR A 41 -6.09 -9.91 -1.05
N ASP A 42 -4.89 -9.99 -1.63
CA ASP A 42 -4.60 -10.89 -2.74
C ASP A 42 -4.91 -12.34 -2.39
N LYS A 43 -4.50 -12.82 -1.21
CA LYS A 43 -4.85 -14.18 -0.75
C LYS A 43 -6.35 -14.42 -0.66
N GLN A 44 -7.13 -13.40 -0.28
CA GLN A 44 -8.57 -13.53 -0.12
C GLN A 44 -9.34 -13.50 -1.45
N ILE A 45 -8.92 -12.66 -2.39
CA ILE A 45 -9.69 -12.41 -3.63
C ILE A 45 -8.98 -12.86 -4.92
N ARG A 46 -7.77 -13.41 -4.80
CA ARG A 46 -6.87 -13.80 -5.90
C ARG A 46 -6.65 -12.63 -6.87
N LEU A 47 -6.32 -11.47 -6.31
CA LEU A 47 -6.25 -10.21 -7.06
C LEU A 47 -5.25 -10.29 -8.22
N ILE A 48 -4.02 -10.71 -7.92
CA ILE A 48 -2.92 -10.78 -8.89
C ILE A 48 -3.25 -11.77 -9.99
N GLU A 49 -3.80 -12.93 -9.66
CA GLU A 49 -4.18 -13.93 -10.64
C GLU A 49 -5.32 -13.44 -11.55
N ARG A 50 -6.37 -12.85 -10.98
CA ARG A 50 -7.51 -12.32 -11.74
C ARG A 50 -7.06 -11.21 -12.68
N PHE A 51 -6.16 -10.34 -12.22
CA PHE A 51 -5.64 -9.27 -13.04
C PHE A 51 -4.71 -9.80 -14.13
N ALA A 52 -3.84 -10.77 -13.82
CA ALA A 52 -3.01 -11.45 -14.81
C ALA A 52 -3.84 -12.19 -15.86
N GLY A 53 -5.00 -12.74 -15.49
CA GLY A 53 -5.94 -13.38 -16.42
C GLY A 53 -6.54 -12.43 -17.47
N CYS A 54 -6.42 -11.12 -17.30
CA CYS A 54 -6.80 -10.14 -18.32
C CYS A 54 -5.79 -10.04 -19.49
N PHE A 55 -4.59 -10.63 -19.34
CA PHE A 55 -3.56 -10.58 -20.36
C PHE A 55 -3.65 -11.79 -21.28
N THR A 56 -3.47 -11.56 -22.58
CA THR A 56 -3.11 -12.62 -23.52
C THR A 56 -1.60 -12.66 -23.63
N ASP A 57 -0.98 -13.78 -23.26
CA ASP A 57 0.46 -13.94 -23.34
C ASP A 57 0.87 -14.42 -24.75
N TYR A 58 1.35 -13.48 -25.58
CA TYR A 58 1.80 -13.75 -26.95
C TYR A 58 3.26 -14.23 -27.02
N ARG A 59 3.94 -14.37 -25.88
CA ARG A 59 5.33 -14.82 -25.83
C ARG A 59 5.42 -16.32 -26.15
N VAL A 60 6.57 -16.75 -26.67
CA VAL A 60 6.84 -18.17 -26.89
C VAL A 60 7.00 -18.86 -25.54
N ALA A 61 6.12 -19.82 -25.24
CA ALA A 61 6.01 -20.43 -23.90
C ALA A 61 7.34 -21.01 -23.38
N ASP A 62 8.11 -21.69 -24.25
CA ASP A 62 9.39 -22.32 -23.89
C ASP A 62 10.50 -21.31 -23.54
N LEU A 63 10.28 -20.01 -23.82
CA LEU A 63 11.20 -18.92 -23.48
C LEU A 63 10.74 -18.10 -22.28
N VAL A 64 9.61 -18.46 -21.65
CA VAL A 64 9.05 -17.72 -20.51
C VAL A 64 9.66 -18.22 -19.20
N GLU A 65 10.56 -17.41 -18.63
CA GLU A 65 11.10 -17.63 -17.28
C GLU A 65 10.15 -17.12 -16.17
N HIS A 66 9.43 -16.02 -16.45
CA HIS A 66 8.50 -15.41 -15.52
C HIS A 66 7.10 -15.27 -16.11
N THR A 67 6.15 -15.91 -15.45
CA THR A 67 4.73 -15.89 -15.82
C THR A 67 4.14 -14.49 -15.63
N VAL A 68 3.05 -14.19 -16.34
CA VAL A 68 2.36 -12.90 -16.18
C VAL A 68 1.96 -12.61 -14.71
N PRO A 69 1.41 -13.57 -13.93
CA PRO A 69 1.16 -13.34 -12.50
C PRO A 69 2.41 -12.93 -11.71
N SER A 70 3.56 -13.54 -11.99
CA SER A 70 4.83 -13.18 -11.34
C SER A 70 5.27 -11.75 -11.68
N LEU A 71 5.13 -11.34 -12.94
CA LEU A 71 5.47 -10.00 -13.38
C LEU A 71 4.52 -8.93 -12.80
N VAL A 72 3.22 -9.23 -12.77
CA VAL A 72 2.20 -8.34 -12.21
C VAL A 72 2.40 -8.15 -10.71
N GLY A 73 2.67 -9.22 -9.96
CA GLY A 73 2.90 -9.17 -8.52
C GLY A 73 4.12 -8.35 -8.08
N GLN A 74 5.06 -8.04 -8.98
CA GLN A 74 6.21 -7.17 -8.69
C GLN A 74 5.91 -5.67 -8.91
N ARG A 75 4.72 -5.32 -9.40
CA ARG A 75 4.38 -3.96 -9.85
C ARG A 75 3.17 -3.37 -9.15
N VAL A 76 2.52 -4.16 -8.29
CA VAL A 76 1.35 -3.81 -7.49
C VAL A 76 1.72 -4.00 -6.03
#